data_AF-A0A497HV00-F1
#
_entry.id   AF-A0A497HV00-F1
#
_cell.length_a   1.000
_cell.length_b   1.000
_cell.length_c   1.000
_cell.angle_alpha   90.00
_cell.angle_beta   90.00
_cell.angle_gamma   90.00
#
_symmetry.space_group_name_H-M   'P 1'
#
loop_
_entity.id
_entity.type
_entity.pdbx_description
1 polymer ?
#
loop_
_entity_poly.entity_id
_entity_poly.type
_entity_poly.pdbx_seq_one_letter_code
_entity_poly.pdbx_strand_id
1 'polypeptide(L)'
;MNSADYLRGLRLHLLPLPRKVREEVLREVSSHLNEARTRGGESLVSETLERFGPPSKLALNYIRIWGVSTTFLLSVGALGFILGLLSAPLKLSFFGLVPPPPAPSLLYLLLLLLLVSISYRYGLKTGLVMGLLGGAGYISNVLLTYDLYKDWTTFTYSDIYSLTFNTVLLPAAGAVLGYLGERFWEIDIEMEGQV
;
A
#
# COMPACT_ATOMS: atom_id res chain seq x y z
N MET A 1 2.92 12.16 -24.72
CA MET A 1 3.02 12.69 -23.34
C MET A 1 4.23 13.62 -23.29
N ASN A 2 4.11 14.83 -22.75
CA ASN A 2 5.24 15.77 -22.71
C ASN A 2 6.10 15.55 -21.44
N SER A 3 7.28 16.16 -21.39
CA SER A 3 8.24 16.03 -20.27
C SER A 3 7.66 16.46 -18.92
N ALA A 4 6.85 17.52 -18.90
CA ALA A 4 6.29 18.08 -17.68
C ALA A 4 5.21 17.17 -17.07
N ASP A 5 4.35 16.61 -17.93
CA ASP A 5 3.32 15.64 -17.55
C ASP A 5 3.97 14.35 -17.06
N TYR A 6 5.05 13.91 -17.71
CA TYR A 6 5.81 12.75 -17.28
C TYR A 6 6.40 12.95 -15.87
N LEU A 7 7.10 14.06 -15.64
CA LEU A 7 7.69 14.36 -14.33
C LEU A 7 6.64 14.54 -13.24
N ARG A 8 5.47 15.10 -13.57
CA ARG A 8 4.33 15.21 -12.65
C ARG A 8 3.80 13.83 -12.27
N GLY A 9 3.60 12.95 -13.26
CA GLY A 9 3.21 11.56 -13.03
C GLY A 9 4.25 10.80 -12.19
N LEU A 10 5.53 10.95 -12.55
CA LEU A 10 6.64 10.32 -11.84
C LEU A 10 6.70 10.78 -10.37
N ARG A 11 6.55 12.08 -10.10
CA ARG A 11 6.53 12.61 -8.73
C ARG A 11 5.46 11.95 -7.86
N LEU A 12 4.28 11.67 -8.40
CA LEU A 12 3.19 10.98 -7.68
C LEU A 12 3.57 9.55 -7.35
N HIS A 13 4.21 8.83 -8.28
CA HIS A 13 4.63 7.45 -8.06
C HIS A 13 5.87 7.33 -7.15
N LEU A 14 6.68 8.38 -7.01
CA LEU A 14 7.82 8.45 -6.08
C LEU A 14 7.42 8.89 -4.66
N LEU A 15 6.13 9.12 -4.37
CA LEU A 15 5.67 9.48 -3.01
C LEU A 15 6.17 8.52 -1.91
N PRO A 16 6.25 7.19 -2.13
CA PRO A 16 6.73 6.26 -1.12
C PRO A 16 8.20 6.45 -0.75
N LEU A 17 9.03 7.05 -1.64
CA LEU A 17 10.46 7.27 -1.39
C LEU A 17 10.72 8.38 -0.37
N PRO A 18 11.89 8.36 0.30
CA PRO A 18 12.36 9.49 1.09
C PRO A 18 12.39 10.77 0.26
N ARG A 19 12.00 11.90 0.86
CA ARG A 19 11.90 13.18 0.15
C ARG A 19 13.18 13.56 -0.61
N LYS A 20 14.34 13.39 0.03
CA LYS A 20 15.65 13.68 -0.58
C LYS A 20 15.88 12.84 -1.85
N VAL A 21 15.67 11.53 -1.75
CA VAL A 21 15.81 10.60 -2.89
C VAL A 21 14.83 10.94 -4.00
N ARG A 22 13.56 11.23 -3.67
CA ARG A 22 12.57 11.64 -4.68
C ARG A 22 12.99 12.89 -5.44
N GLU A 23 13.50 13.90 -4.74
CA GLU A 23 13.98 15.14 -5.36
C GLU A 23 15.21 14.88 -6.24
N GLU A 24 16.12 14.01 -5.82
CA GLU A 24 17.28 13.58 -6.59
C GLU A 24 16.89 12.84 -7.88
N VAL A 25 16.00 11.84 -7.79
CA VAL A 25 15.48 11.10 -8.96
C VAL A 25 14.79 12.04 -9.94
N LEU A 26 13.94 12.96 -9.45
CA LEU A 26 13.28 13.93 -10.33
C LEU A 26 14.29 14.87 -11.00
N ARG A 27 15.36 15.25 -10.30
CA ARG A 27 16.44 16.08 -10.85
C ARG A 27 17.21 15.34 -11.93
N GLU A 28 17.55 14.08 -11.70
CA GLU A 28 18.25 13.21 -12.64
C GLU A 28 17.43 13.02 -13.92
N VAL A 29 16.17 12.59 -13.80
CA VAL A 29 15.28 12.41 -14.94
C VAL A 29 15.07 13.73 -15.69
N SER A 30 14.88 14.83 -14.97
CA SER A 30 14.78 16.16 -15.60
C SER A 30 16.06 16.55 -16.33
N SER A 31 17.24 16.18 -15.83
CA SER A 31 18.53 16.45 -16.46
C SER A 31 18.63 15.69 -17.79
N HIS A 32 18.29 14.41 -17.82
CA HIS A 32 18.28 13.61 -19.04
C HIS A 32 17.31 14.14 -20.09
N LEU A 33 16.11 14.58 -19.68
CA LEU A 33 15.13 15.16 -20.61
C LEU A 33 15.60 16.51 -21.17
N ASN A 34 16.26 17.34 -20.36
CA ASN A 34 16.86 18.58 -20.83
C ASN A 34 18.03 18.32 -21.78
N GLU A 35 18.88 17.35 -21.47
CA GLU A 35 19.98 16.95 -22.34
C GLU A 35 19.48 16.44 -23.70
N ALA A 36 18.47 15.57 -23.69
CA ALA A 36 17.80 15.09 -24.90
C ALA A 36 17.24 16.26 -25.73
N ARG A 37 16.57 17.21 -25.08
CA ARG A 37 16.05 18.42 -25.74
C ARG A 37 17.16 19.24 -26.38
N THR A 38 18.30 19.44 -25.71
CA THR A 38 19.43 20.21 -26.24
C THR A 38 20.14 19.53 -27.41
N ARG A 39 20.20 18.20 -27.43
CA ARG A 39 20.94 17.43 -28.45
C ARG A 39 20.12 17.11 -29.70
N GLY A 40 18.83 16.84 -29.54
CA GLY A 40 17.98 16.34 -30.63
C GLY A 40 16.56 16.90 -30.64
N GLY A 41 16.30 17.97 -29.88
CA GLY A 41 14.98 18.59 -29.80
C GLY A 41 13.90 17.66 -29.23
N GLU A 42 12.64 17.92 -29.59
CA GLU A 42 11.48 17.18 -29.07
C GLU A 42 11.41 15.72 -29.54
N SER A 43 12.05 15.37 -30.66
CA SER A 43 12.11 13.98 -31.14
C SER A 43 12.91 13.10 -30.18
N LEU A 44 14.08 13.58 -29.74
CA LEU A 44 14.93 12.81 -28.83
C LEU A 44 14.33 12.75 -27.41
N VAL A 45 13.60 13.80 -27.00
CA VAL A 45 12.83 13.78 -25.74
C VAL A 45 11.78 12.67 -25.78
N SER A 46 11.03 12.55 -26.88
CA SER A 46 10.00 11.52 -27.03
C SER A 46 10.59 10.11 -26.99
N GLU A 47 11.70 9.89 -27.69
CA GLU A 47 12.45 8.62 -27.64
C GLU A 47 12.97 8.31 -26.22
N THR A 48 13.49 9.31 -25.52
CA THR A 48 13.96 9.15 -24.13
C THR A 48 12.81 8.77 -23.19
N LEU A 49 11.64 9.37 -23.37
CA LEU A 49 10.45 9.04 -22.60
C LEU A 49 9.93 7.63 -22.88
N GLU A 50 10.00 7.18 -24.14
CA GLU A 50 9.68 5.79 -24.50
C GLU A 50 10.65 4.80 -23.85
N ARG A 51 11.95 5.11 -23.84
CA ARG A 51 12.97 4.29 -23.16
C ARG A 51 12.78 4.22 -21.65
N PHE A 52 12.36 5.31 -21.00
CA PHE A 52 12.02 5.29 -19.59
C PHE A 52 10.75 4.48 -19.29
N GLY A 53 9.87 4.30 -20.29
CA GLY A 53 8.60 3.64 -20.13
C GLY A 53 7.64 4.41 -19.20
N PRO A 54 6.56 3.78 -18.72
CA PRO A 54 5.57 4.46 -17.90
C PRO A 54 6.18 4.94 -16.57
N PRO A 55 5.79 6.13 -16.06
CA PRO A 55 6.34 6.69 -14.81
C PRO A 55 6.23 5.76 -13.60
N SER A 56 5.19 4.92 -13.58
CA SER A 56 4.98 3.91 -12.53
C SER A 56 6.05 2.82 -12.53
N LYS A 57 6.48 2.32 -13.70
CA LYS A 57 7.53 1.30 -13.84
C LYS A 57 8.87 1.87 -13.41
N LEU A 58 9.20 3.09 -13.86
CA LEU A 58 10.43 3.77 -13.44
C LEU A 58 10.47 4.01 -11.92
N ALA A 59 9.36 4.50 -11.33
CA ALA A 59 9.29 4.74 -9.89
C ALA A 59 9.45 3.45 -9.07
N LEU A 60 8.83 2.34 -9.51
CA LEU A 60 8.96 1.04 -8.83
C LEU A 60 10.41 0.56 -8.79
N ASN A 61 11.18 0.77 -9.86
CA ASN A 61 12.60 0.42 -9.89
C ASN A 61 13.39 1.20 -8.83
N TYR A 62 13.16 2.51 -8.72
CA TYR A 62 13.79 3.33 -7.68
C TYR A 62 13.35 2.92 -6.27
N ILE A 63 12.06 2.61 -6.06
CA ILE A 63 11.54 2.14 -4.77
C ILE A 63 12.18 0.81 -4.36
N ARG A 64 12.49 -0.07 -5.30
CA ARG A 64 13.17 -1.32 -4.98
C ARG A 64 14.60 -1.10 -4.49
N ILE A 65 15.33 -0.18 -5.12
CA ILE A 65 16.72 0.11 -4.77
C ILE A 65 16.81 0.82 -3.41
N TRP A 66 15.99 1.85 -3.22
CA TRP A 66 16.10 2.74 -2.05
C TRP A 66 15.17 2.36 -0.89
N GLY A 67 14.20 1.49 -1.15
CA GLY A 67 13.17 1.12 -0.19
C GLY A 67 12.12 2.21 0.03
N VAL A 68 11.05 1.83 0.72
CA VAL A 68 9.99 2.73 1.15
C VAL A 68 10.42 3.54 2.38
N SER A 69 10.02 4.82 2.41
CA SER A 69 10.27 5.72 3.54
C SER A 69 9.48 5.34 4.79
N THR A 70 10.06 5.61 5.96
CA THR A 70 9.39 5.41 7.25
C THR A 70 8.08 6.19 7.35
N THR A 71 8.04 7.43 6.83
CA THR A 71 6.81 8.24 6.84
C THR A 71 5.70 7.57 6.05
N PHE A 72 6.02 7.03 4.87
CA PHE A 72 5.05 6.28 4.07
C PHE A 72 4.57 5.02 4.80
N LEU A 73 5.51 4.24 5.35
CA LEU A 73 5.17 3.05 6.15
C LEU A 73 4.23 3.38 7.31
N LEU A 74 4.48 4.49 8.02
CA LEU A 74 3.63 4.95 9.11
C LEU A 74 2.25 5.41 8.63
N SER A 75 2.17 6.17 7.52
CA SER A 75 0.89 6.60 6.97
C SER A 75 0.02 5.42 6.56
N VAL A 76 0.62 4.46 5.87
CA VAL A 76 -0.07 3.26 5.41
C VAL A 76 -0.41 2.32 6.58
N GLY A 77 0.47 2.24 7.58
CA GLY A 77 0.21 1.58 8.84
C GLY A 77 -0.95 2.18 9.63
N ALA A 78 -1.04 3.52 9.68
CA ALA A 78 -2.16 4.23 10.30
C ALA A 78 -3.48 3.94 9.60
N LEU A 79 -3.50 3.83 8.27
CA LEU A 79 -4.68 3.37 7.52
C LEU A 79 -5.07 1.94 7.93
N GLY A 80 -4.10 1.04 8.08
CA GLY A 80 -4.32 -0.30 8.63
C GLY A 80 -4.97 -0.24 10.01
N PHE A 81 -4.42 0.55 10.92
CA PHE A 81 -4.96 0.74 12.28
C PHE A 81 -6.40 1.26 12.28
N ILE A 82 -6.69 2.30 11.50
CA ILE A 82 -8.04 2.87 11.37
C ILE A 82 -9.01 1.81 10.85
N LEU A 83 -8.59 1.04 9.84
CA LEU A 83 -9.42 -0.04 9.29
C LEU A 83 -9.70 -1.13 10.32
N GLY A 84 -8.69 -1.51 11.10
CA GLY A 84 -8.84 -2.43 12.24
C GLY A 84 -9.83 -1.89 13.26
N LEU A 85 -9.74 -0.60 13.60
CA LEU A 85 -10.60 0.06 14.56
C LEU A 85 -12.07 0.09 14.10
N LEU A 86 -12.31 0.31 12.82
CA LEU A 86 -13.65 0.41 12.23
C LEU A 86 -14.30 -0.94 11.91
N SER A 87 -13.64 -2.06 12.20
CA SER A 87 -14.12 -3.38 11.82
C SER A 87 -15.25 -3.94 12.71
N ALA A 88 -15.44 -3.48 13.95
CA ALA A 88 -16.46 -4.02 14.86
C ALA A 88 -17.93 -3.81 14.42
N PRO A 89 -18.38 -2.60 14.02
CA PRO A 89 -19.76 -2.39 13.60
C PRO A 89 -20.16 -3.31 12.44
N LEU A 90 -19.22 -3.54 11.52
CA LEU A 90 -19.41 -4.45 10.38
C LEU A 90 -19.57 -5.92 10.81
N LYS A 91 -18.83 -6.34 11.84
CA LYS A 91 -18.93 -7.70 12.37
C LYS A 91 -20.21 -7.93 13.16
N LEU A 92 -20.57 -6.99 14.03
CA LEU A 92 -21.81 -7.07 14.80
C LEU A 92 -23.02 -7.19 13.87
N SER A 93 -22.98 -6.49 12.74
CA SER A 93 -23.99 -6.65 11.69
C SER A 93 -23.92 -7.97 10.94
N PHE A 94 -22.74 -8.51 10.66
CA PHE A 94 -22.58 -9.82 10.02
C PHE A 94 -23.17 -10.96 10.85
N PHE A 95 -23.08 -10.87 12.18
CA PHE A 95 -23.68 -11.84 13.10
C PHE A 95 -25.16 -11.55 13.44
N GLY A 96 -25.79 -10.58 12.78
CA GLY A 96 -27.20 -10.26 12.97
C GLY A 96 -27.54 -9.59 14.30
N LEU A 97 -26.54 -9.12 15.05
CA LEU A 97 -26.72 -8.46 16.35
C LEU A 97 -27.15 -6.99 16.21
N VAL A 98 -26.83 -6.36 15.07
CA VAL A 98 -27.15 -4.96 14.76
C VAL A 98 -27.54 -4.86 13.28
N PRO A 99 -28.55 -4.05 12.88
CA PRO A 99 -28.89 -3.87 11.47
C PRO A 99 -27.65 -3.51 10.64
N PRO A 100 -27.47 -4.09 9.44
CA PRO A 100 -26.31 -3.83 8.60
C PRO A 100 -26.28 -2.35 8.23
N PRO A 101 -25.17 -1.65 8.50
CA PRO A 101 -25.07 -0.26 8.10
C PRO A 101 -25.09 -0.21 6.55
N PRO A 102 -25.88 0.68 5.94
CA PRO A 102 -26.18 0.62 4.51
C PRO A 102 -25.03 1.02 3.57
N ALA A 103 -23.92 1.55 4.09
CA ALA A 103 -22.82 2.13 3.30
C ALA A 103 -21.36 1.69 3.65
N PRO A 104 -20.99 1.32 4.90
CA PRO A 104 -19.59 1.13 5.23
C PRO A 104 -19.00 -0.22 4.82
N SER A 105 -19.81 -1.21 4.40
CA SER A 105 -19.30 -2.54 3.99
C SER A 105 -18.52 -2.50 2.68
N LEU A 106 -19.03 -1.75 1.68
CA LEU A 106 -18.35 -1.58 0.39
C LEU A 106 -17.09 -0.70 0.54
N LEU A 107 -17.17 0.38 1.31
CA LEU A 107 -16.00 1.23 1.62
C LEU A 107 -14.91 0.43 2.31
N TYR A 108 -15.27 -0.41 3.29
CA TYR A 108 -14.33 -1.28 3.99
C TYR A 108 -13.64 -2.26 3.04
N LEU A 109 -14.41 -2.89 2.14
CA LEU A 109 -13.86 -3.81 1.14
C LEU A 109 -12.93 -3.10 0.16
N LEU A 110 -13.29 -1.90 -0.32
CA LEU A 110 -12.44 -1.07 -1.18
C LEU A 110 -11.14 -0.67 -0.47
N LEU A 111 -11.22 -0.27 0.80
CA LEU A 111 -10.04 0.05 1.60
C LEU A 111 -9.17 -1.19 1.79
N LEU A 112 -9.74 -2.36 2.07
CA LEU A 112 -9.00 -3.60 2.22
C LEU A 112 -8.28 -3.99 0.91
N LEU A 113 -8.96 -3.89 -0.24
CA LEU A 113 -8.36 -4.11 -1.56
C LEU A 113 -7.25 -3.10 -1.86
N LEU A 114 -7.43 -1.83 -1.49
CA LEU A 114 -6.41 -0.80 -1.61
C LEU A 114 -5.18 -1.17 -0.78
N LEU A 115 -5.38 -1.60 0.46
CA LEU A 115 -4.29 -2.01 1.35
C LEU A 115 -3.55 -3.24 0.81
N VAL A 116 -4.28 -4.22 0.28
CA VAL A 116 -3.71 -5.40 -0.41
C VAL A 116 -2.88 -4.99 -1.62
N SER A 117 -3.40 -4.08 -2.45
CA SER A 117 -2.70 -3.56 -3.63
C SER A 117 -1.42 -2.82 -3.26
N ILE A 118 -1.44 -2.03 -2.18
CA ILE A 118 -0.27 -1.34 -1.64
C ILE A 118 0.76 -2.35 -1.12
N SER A 119 0.33 -3.36 -0.36
CA SER A 119 1.21 -4.43 0.15
C SER A 119 1.88 -5.20 -0.98
N TYR A 120 1.12 -5.57 -2.03
CA TYR A 120 1.64 -6.28 -3.19
C TYR A 120 2.67 -5.44 -3.97
N ARG A 121 2.41 -4.13 -4.13
CA ARG A 121 3.27 -3.22 -4.92
C ARG A 121 4.56 -2.83 -4.21
N TYR A 122 4.52 -2.66 -2.90
CA TYR A 122 5.63 -2.08 -2.13
C TYR A 122 6.30 -3.10 -1.19
N GLY A 123 6.01 -4.38 -1.37
CA GLY A 123 6.75 -5.49 -0.79
C GLY A 123 6.42 -5.81 0.67
N LEU A 124 7.19 -6.75 1.21
CA LEU A 124 6.95 -7.43 2.49
C LEU A 124 6.89 -6.46 3.67
N LYS A 125 7.82 -5.49 3.73
CA LYS A 125 7.88 -4.51 4.84
C LYS A 125 6.60 -3.71 4.97
N THR A 126 6.01 -3.30 3.84
CA THR A 126 4.78 -2.52 3.81
C THR A 126 3.61 -3.38 4.31
N GLY A 127 3.48 -4.62 3.81
CA GLY A 127 2.47 -5.56 4.24
C GLY A 127 2.51 -5.90 5.73
N LEU A 128 3.71 -6.10 6.27
CA LEU A 128 3.90 -6.39 7.70
C LEU A 128 3.50 -5.22 8.59
N VAL A 129 3.95 -4.00 8.28
CA VAL A 129 3.62 -2.80 9.07
C VAL A 129 2.11 -2.56 9.07
N MET A 130 1.47 -2.70 7.91
CA MET A 130 0.02 -2.58 7.77
C MET A 130 -0.74 -3.62 8.57
N GLY A 131 -0.33 -4.88 8.46
CA GLY A 131 -0.94 -5.97 9.17
C GLY A 131 -0.84 -5.80 10.68
N LEU A 132 0.36 -5.54 11.19
CA LEU A 132 0.61 -5.36 12.62
C LEU A 132 -0.20 -4.20 13.21
N LEU A 133 -0.18 -3.04 12.54
CA LEU A 133 -0.95 -1.89 13.01
C LEU A 133 -2.46 -2.07 12.84
N GLY A 134 -2.90 -2.77 11.79
CA GLY A 134 -4.30 -3.18 11.66
C GLY A 134 -4.76 -4.13 12.77
N GLY A 135 -3.92 -5.11 13.13
CA GLY A 135 -4.16 -5.98 14.28
C GLY A 135 -4.20 -5.21 15.59
N ALA A 136 -3.31 -4.24 15.80
CA ALA A 136 -3.34 -3.37 16.97
C ALA A 136 -4.61 -2.50 17.03
N GLY A 137 -5.06 -1.97 15.89
CA GLY A 137 -6.31 -1.21 15.77
C GLY A 137 -7.53 -2.07 16.12
N TYR A 138 -7.51 -3.33 15.66
CA TYR A 138 -8.53 -4.31 16.03
C TYR A 138 -8.56 -4.59 17.53
N ILE A 139 -7.41 -4.90 18.14
CA ILE A 139 -7.32 -5.16 19.59
C ILE A 139 -7.82 -3.94 20.38
N SER A 140 -7.40 -2.74 19.98
CA SER A 140 -7.83 -1.49 20.60
C SER A 140 -9.35 -1.35 20.54
N ASN A 141 -9.95 -1.64 19.39
CA ASN A 141 -11.40 -1.60 19.25
C ASN A 141 -12.12 -2.67 20.08
N VAL A 142 -11.60 -3.90 20.18
CA VAL A 142 -12.15 -4.94 21.07
C VAL A 142 -12.10 -4.48 22.52
N LEU A 143 -10.99 -3.91 22.98
CA LEU A 143 -10.86 -3.40 24.35
C LEU A 143 -11.84 -2.25 24.62
N LEU A 144 -11.93 -1.29 23.69
CA LEU A 144 -12.87 -0.18 23.78
C LEU A 144 -14.33 -0.64 23.82
N THR A 145 -14.66 -1.63 22.99
CA THR A 145 -16.00 -2.22 22.94
C THR A 145 -16.27 -3.04 24.19
N TYR A 146 -15.30 -3.81 24.68
CA TYR A 146 -15.43 -4.57 25.92
C TYR A 146 -15.74 -3.66 27.11
N ASP A 147 -15.03 -2.54 27.27
CA ASP A 147 -15.31 -1.58 28.34
C ASP A 147 -16.70 -0.95 28.23
N LEU A 148 -17.18 -0.70 27.00
CA LEU A 148 -18.51 -0.15 26.74
C LEU A 148 -19.66 -1.16 26.97
N TYR A 149 -19.40 -2.46 26.79
CA TYR A 149 -20.40 -3.52 26.88
C TYR A 149 -20.20 -4.48 28.07
N LYS A 150 -19.31 -4.11 29.02
CA LYS A 150 -18.97 -4.90 30.20
C LYS A 150 -20.19 -5.33 31.04
N ASP A 151 -21.28 -4.56 30.97
CA ASP A 151 -22.52 -4.82 31.70
C ASP A 151 -23.49 -5.80 30.98
N TRP A 152 -23.24 -6.15 29.71
CA TRP A 152 -24.08 -7.01 28.87
C TRP A 152 -23.32 -8.31 28.50
N THR A 153 -23.08 -9.18 29.48
CA THR A 153 -22.60 -10.59 29.46
C THR A 153 -21.83 -11.21 28.25
N THR A 154 -20.79 -11.98 28.64
CA THR A 154 -20.12 -13.12 27.97
C THR A 154 -19.32 -12.85 26.70
N PHE A 155 -17.99 -12.82 26.87
CA PHE A 155 -17.00 -13.00 25.80
C PHE A 155 -17.27 -14.34 25.09
N THR A 156 -17.70 -14.30 23.85
CA THR A 156 -18.08 -15.52 23.10
C THR A 156 -16.89 -16.11 22.34
N TYR A 157 -16.94 -17.41 22.02
CA TYR A 157 -15.91 -18.07 21.21
C TYR A 157 -15.67 -17.38 19.84
N SER A 158 -16.71 -16.75 19.28
CA SER A 158 -16.61 -15.92 18.05
C SER A 158 -15.71 -14.70 18.22
N ASP A 159 -15.61 -14.13 19.43
CA ASP A 159 -14.75 -12.98 19.71
C ASP A 159 -13.27 -13.39 19.71
N ILE A 160 -12.96 -14.59 20.22
CA ILE A 160 -11.60 -15.18 20.24
C ILE A 160 -11.14 -15.57 18.83
N TYR A 161 -12.02 -16.19 18.03
CA TYR A 161 -11.73 -16.48 16.61
C TYR A 161 -11.51 -15.19 15.81
N SER A 162 -12.31 -14.17 16.06
CA SER A 162 -12.18 -12.86 15.42
C SER A 162 -10.89 -12.14 15.82
N LEU A 163 -10.47 -12.26 17.08
CA LEU A 163 -9.17 -11.80 17.57
C LEU A 163 -8.05 -12.50 16.82
N THR A 164 -8.06 -13.83 16.75
CA THR A 164 -7.03 -14.63 16.10
C THR A 164 -6.94 -14.34 14.59
N PHE A 165 -8.09 -14.23 13.91
CA PHE A 165 -8.12 -13.93 12.47
C PHE A 165 -7.57 -12.54 12.15
N ASN A 166 -7.93 -11.51 12.92
CA ASN A 166 -7.51 -10.14 12.58
C ASN A 166 -6.11 -9.78 13.09
N THR A 167 -5.65 -10.42 14.16
CA THR A 167 -4.31 -10.16 14.73
C THR A 167 -3.23 -11.07 14.18
N VAL A 168 -3.58 -12.24 13.63
CA VAL A 168 -2.59 -13.20 13.11
C VAL A 168 -2.76 -13.43 11.61
N LEU A 169 -3.98 -13.67 11.12
CA LEU A 169 -4.19 -13.96 9.70
C LEU A 169 -4.09 -12.72 8.82
N LEU A 170 -4.49 -11.53 9.29
CA LEU A 170 -4.33 -10.30 8.50
C LEU A 170 -2.85 -9.91 8.30
N PRO A 171 -1.98 -9.91 9.35
CA PRO A 171 -0.55 -9.72 9.14
C PRO A 171 0.11 -10.84 8.34
N ALA A 172 -0.29 -12.10 8.54
CA ALA A 172 0.22 -13.21 7.77
C ALA A 172 -0.16 -13.09 6.28
N ALA A 173 -1.40 -12.70 5.97
CA ALA A 173 -1.85 -12.44 4.60
C ALA A 173 -1.08 -11.26 3.99
N GLY A 174 -0.90 -10.16 4.71
CA GLY A 174 -0.07 -9.04 4.27
C GLY A 174 1.38 -9.47 4.00
N ALA A 175 1.95 -10.31 4.85
CA ALA A 175 3.30 -10.84 4.67
C ALA A 175 3.40 -11.74 3.43
N VAL A 176 2.47 -12.69 3.27
CA VAL A 176 2.42 -13.59 2.11
C VAL A 176 2.23 -12.79 0.82
N LEU A 177 1.34 -11.81 0.79
CA LEU A 177 1.09 -10.98 -0.38
C LEU A 177 2.27 -10.08 -0.73
N GLY A 178 2.95 -9.52 0.28
CA GLY A 178 4.18 -8.76 0.07
C GLY A 178 5.32 -9.63 -0.47
N TYR A 179 5.46 -10.86 0.05
CA TYR A 179 6.44 -11.83 -0.45
C TYR A 179 6.13 -12.29 -1.88
N LEU A 180 4.87 -12.60 -2.19
CA LEU A 180 4.44 -12.96 -3.54
C LEU A 180 4.65 -11.80 -4.52
N GLY A 181 4.40 -10.56 -4.08
CA GLY A 181 4.76 -9.37 -4.84
C GLY A 181 6.25 -9.35 -5.18
N GLU A 182 7.13 -9.47 -4.20
CA GLU A 182 8.58 -9.49 -4.46
C GLU A 182 8.99 -10.60 -5.44
N ARG A 183 8.46 -11.82 -5.27
CA ARG A 183 8.78 -12.99 -6.12
C ARG A 183 8.26 -12.92 -7.55
N PHE A 184 7.01 -12.51 -7.76
CA PHE A 184 6.44 -12.44 -9.12
C PHE A 184 7.23 -11.47 -10.02
N TRP A 185 7.77 -10.40 -9.43
CA TRP A 185 8.54 -9.41 -10.17
C TRP A 185 9.99 -9.82 -10.43
N GLU A 186 10.59 -10.72 -9.64
CA GLU A 186 11.89 -11.32 -9.96
C GLU A 186 11.78 -12.13 -11.26
N ILE A 187 10.70 -12.90 -11.40
CA ILE A 187 10.43 -13.73 -12.58
C ILE A 187 10.20 -12.87 -13.83
N ASP A 188 9.48 -11.74 -13.71
CA ASP A 188 9.20 -10.85 -14.84
C ASP A 188 10.47 -10.18 -15.40
N ILE A 189 11.44 -9.87 -14.53
CA ILE A 189 12.74 -9.29 -14.94
C ILE A 189 13.64 -10.34 -15.59
N GLU A 190 13.65 -11.59 -15.07
CA GLU A 190 14.37 -12.68 -15.72
C GLU A 190 13.82 -12.97 -17.13
N MET A 191 12.52 -12.80 -17.32
CA MET A 191 11.87 -12.97 -18.63
C MET A 191 12.14 -11.79 -19.58
N GLU A 192 12.15 -10.54 -19.10
CA GLU A 192 12.50 -9.36 -19.93
C GLU A 192 14.01 -9.30 -20.28
N GLY A 193 14.89 -9.89 -19.48
CA GLY A 193 16.35 -9.92 -19.72
C GLY A 193 16.83 -10.99 -20.71
N GLN A 194 15.94 -11.90 -21.13
CA GLN A 194 16.25 -12.98 -22.09
C GLN A 194 15.71 -12.73 -23.51
N VAL A 195 15.11 -11.55 -23.77
CA VAL A 195 14.57 -11.17 -25.09
C VAL A 195 15.44 -10.12 -25.77
#